data_AF-A0A0A0LXZ4-F1
#
_entry.id   AF-A0A0A0LXZ4-F1
#
_cell.length_a   1.000
_cell.length_b   1.000
_cell.length_c   1.000
_cell.angle_alpha   90.00
_cell.angle_beta   90.00
_cell.angle_gamma   90.00
#
_symmetry.space_group_name_H-M   'P 1'
#
loop_
_entity.id
_entity.type
_entity.pdbx_description
1 polymer ?
#
loop_
_entity_poly.entity_id
_entity_poly.type
_entity_poly.pdbx_seq_one_letter_code
_entity_poly.pdbx_strand_id
1 'polypeptide(L)'
;MLKISEDEAEDRLQDAIQEKFAVFGDKDHQAIDILLAEIDIYELFAFKHCKGRKVKLALCEELDERMRDLKNELQSFDGEEYDEDHKRKAIDALKRMENWNLFSDTYEEFQNYTVARDTFLAHLGATLWGSMRHIISPSLSDGAFHYFEKISFQLFFITQEKARNIKQLPVDLKAIKDGLSSLLLPSQKPLFSQTMLPLSEDPALAMAFSVARRAAAVPLLLVNGTYRKTIRTYLDSSILQYQLQRLDHSLKGTNAPHSSTLEVPIFWFIHTEPLLVDKHYQAKALSDMVIVVQSEISSWESHLQCNGKSLVWDMRKPIKAALSATAEHLSGLLPLHLAYSPSHDTAVEDWIWSVGCNPFSITSRGWHVSQFQSDTIARSYIITALEESIQRVNSAIHLLLMERTTEKSFKLFLSQERDLVKKHQYVVSLWRRISTVSGELRYIDAVRLLYTLNEASKGFADQVNTTLALLHPIHCSRERKVDVVFDGTTIPAFMVILGLLYVLLRPRRTKPKIN
;
A
#
# COMPACT_ATOMS: atom_id res chain seq x y z
N MET A 1 5.00 32.01 12.69
CA MET A 1 6.26 31.78 11.95
C MET A 1 5.83 31.46 10.52
N LEU A 2 5.85 32.47 9.64
CA LEU A 2 5.39 32.30 8.26
C LEU A 2 6.32 31.31 7.55
N LYS A 3 5.75 30.25 6.97
CA LYS A 3 6.42 29.41 5.98
C LYS A 3 6.51 30.24 4.70
N ILE A 4 7.68 30.83 4.47
CA ILE A 4 8.06 31.39 3.17
C ILE A 4 8.03 30.22 2.18
N SER A 5 7.37 30.39 1.03
CA SER A 5 7.36 29.36 -0.04
C SER A 5 8.75 29.25 -0.65
N GLU A 6 9.09 28.08 -1.18
CA GLU A 6 10.40 27.75 -1.78
C GLU A 6 10.80 28.78 -2.83
N ASP A 7 9.89 29.06 -3.77
CA ASP A 7 10.04 30.09 -4.81
C ASP A 7 10.32 31.49 -4.22
N GLU A 8 9.75 31.83 -3.06
CA GLU A 8 9.93 33.16 -2.44
C GLU A 8 11.25 33.24 -1.64
N ALA A 9 11.82 32.11 -1.23
CA ALA A 9 13.14 32.05 -0.61
C ALA A 9 14.25 32.07 -1.68
N GLU A 10 14.00 31.43 -2.82
CA GLU A 10 14.87 31.37 -3.99
C GLU A 10 14.95 32.74 -4.68
N ASP A 11 13.80 33.37 -4.97
CA ASP A 11 13.74 34.73 -5.54
C ASP A 11 14.49 35.76 -4.66
N ARG A 12 14.30 35.69 -3.33
CA ARG A 12 15.00 36.58 -2.39
C ARG A 12 16.51 36.34 -2.33
N LEU A 13 16.95 35.10 -2.56
CA LEU A 13 18.37 34.76 -2.59
C LEU A 13 19.00 35.24 -3.90
N GLN A 14 18.32 35.04 -5.03
CA GLN A 14 18.75 35.50 -6.35
C GLN A 14 18.82 37.03 -6.42
N ASP A 15 17.79 37.74 -5.93
CA ASP A 15 17.78 39.20 -5.87
C ASP A 15 18.93 39.74 -4.99
N ALA A 16 19.17 39.12 -3.82
CA ALA A 16 20.25 39.51 -2.92
C ALA A 16 21.64 39.28 -3.52
N ILE A 17 21.80 38.29 -4.41
CA ILE A 17 23.08 38.02 -5.08
C ILE A 17 23.25 38.97 -6.28
N GLN A 18 22.23 39.18 -7.11
CA GLN A 18 22.33 40.13 -8.23
C GLN A 18 22.60 41.56 -7.76
N GLU A 19 21.96 42.02 -6.68
CA GLU A 19 22.16 43.38 -6.14
C GLU A 19 23.57 43.57 -5.56
N LYS A 20 24.14 42.54 -4.91
CA LYS A 20 25.46 42.60 -4.26
C LYS A 20 26.62 42.46 -5.24
N PHE A 21 26.43 41.72 -6.33
CA PHE A 21 27.44 41.44 -7.33
C PHE A 21 27.25 42.24 -8.64
N ALA A 22 26.48 43.33 -8.62
CA ALA A 22 26.32 44.24 -9.77
C ALA A 22 27.56 45.11 -10.08
N VAL A 23 28.58 45.12 -9.20
CA VAL A 23 29.77 46.01 -9.29
C VAL A 23 30.89 45.43 -10.17
N PHE A 24 30.69 44.25 -10.73
CA PHE A 24 31.70 43.50 -11.46
C PHE A 24 31.78 43.87 -12.95
N GLY A 25 32.90 43.62 -13.64
CA GLY A 25 33.00 43.85 -15.09
C GLY A 25 32.29 42.75 -15.90
N ASP A 26 32.12 42.95 -17.22
CA ASP A 26 31.45 41.99 -18.13
C ASP A 26 32.01 40.56 -18.08
N LYS A 27 33.29 40.37 -17.71
CA LYS A 27 33.91 39.03 -17.59
C LYS A 27 33.64 38.34 -16.26
N ASP A 28 33.41 39.11 -15.21
CA ASP A 28 33.24 38.62 -13.85
C ASP A 28 31.75 38.32 -13.56
N HIS A 29 30.84 39.02 -14.26
CA HIS A 29 29.40 38.69 -14.30
C HIS A 29 29.15 37.24 -14.73
N GLN A 30 29.92 36.73 -15.70
CA GLN A 30 29.81 35.35 -16.15
C GLN A 30 30.14 34.33 -15.05
N ALA A 31 31.07 34.63 -14.14
CA ALA A 31 31.42 33.73 -13.03
C ALA A 31 30.34 33.72 -11.95
N ILE A 32 29.73 34.87 -11.68
CA ILE A 32 28.61 35.00 -10.73
C ILE A 32 27.38 34.23 -11.25
N ASP A 33 27.05 34.37 -12.54
CA ASP A 33 25.93 33.65 -13.17
C ASP A 33 26.14 32.12 -13.15
N ILE A 34 27.38 31.66 -13.35
CA ILE A 34 27.74 30.24 -13.27
C ILE A 34 27.58 29.72 -11.83
N LEU A 35 28.03 30.48 -10.83
CA LEU A 35 27.91 30.09 -9.42
C LEU A 35 26.45 30.08 -8.96
N LEU A 36 25.64 31.05 -9.39
CA LEU A 36 24.20 31.06 -9.13
C LEU A 36 23.53 29.81 -9.70
N ALA A 37 23.81 29.47 -10.95
CA ALA A 37 23.29 28.25 -11.56
C ALA A 37 23.76 26.99 -10.81
N GLU A 38 24.98 26.99 -10.29
CA GLU A 38 25.53 25.88 -9.50
C GLU A 38 24.85 25.74 -8.12
N ILE A 39 24.59 26.85 -7.43
CA ILE A 39 23.85 26.92 -6.17
C ILE A 39 22.43 26.41 -6.36
N ASP A 40 21.74 26.86 -7.41
CA ASP A 40 20.39 26.41 -7.74
C ASP A 40 20.38 24.90 -8.02
N ILE A 41 21.40 24.36 -8.71
CA ILE A 41 21.55 22.92 -8.92
C ILE A 41 21.73 22.18 -7.58
N TYR A 42 22.53 22.71 -6.67
CA TYR A 42 22.75 22.11 -5.35
C TYR A 42 21.52 22.15 -4.45
N GLU A 43 20.78 23.26 -4.44
CA GLU A 43 19.54 23.39 -3.70
C GLU A 43 18.47 22.45 -4.27
N LEU A 44 18.31 22.40 -5.60
CA LEU A 44 17.42 21.47 -6.27
C LEU A 44 17.80 20.01 -5.97
N PHE A 45 19.10 19.70 -5.96
CA PHE A 45 19.61 18.37 -5.62
C PHE A 45 19.32 18.02 -4.15
N ALA A 46 19.63 18.91 -3.21
CA ALA A 46 19.37 18.76 -1.79
C ALA A 46 17.87 18.56 -1.52
N PHE A 47 17.03 19.39 -2.15
CA PHE A 47 15.59 19.30 -2.04
C PHE A 47 15.09 17.94 -2.53
N LYS A 48 15.51 17.51 -3.72
CA LYS A 48 15.01 16.28 -4.34
C LYS A 48 15.55 15.00 -3.69
N HIS A 49 16.79 15.03 -3.22
CA HIS A 49 17.51 13.82 -2.79
C HIS A 49 17.78 13.77 -1.29
N CYS A 50 17.63 14.86 -0.55
CA CYS A 50 17.92 14.88 0.89
C CYS A 50 16.69 15.18 1.74
N LYS A 51 15.81 16.07 1.30
CA LYS A 51 14.63 16.49 2.06
C LYS A 51 13.60 15.35 2.17
N GLY A 52 13.16 15.06 3.39
CA GLY A 52 12.08 14.08 3.63
C GLY A 52 12.48 12.61 3.52
N ARG A 53 13.78 12.29 3.38
CA ARG A 53 14.24 10.90 3.43
C ARG A 53 14.19 10.32 4.85
N LYS A 54 13.80 9.04 4.96
CA LYS A 54 13.93 8.25 6.20
C LYS A 54 15.38 7.86 6.49
N VAL A 55 16.13 7.51 5.45
CA VAL A 55 17.55 7.13 5.55
C VAL A 55 18.39 8.34 5.16
N LYS A 56 19.14 8.89 6.13
CA LYS A 56 20.06 10.00 5.90
C LYS A 56 21.29 9.50 5.14
N LEU A 57 21.69 10.22 4.09
CA LEU A 57 22.97 10.01 3.41
C LEU A 57 24.00 10.97 4.02
N ALA A 58 25.23 10.51 4.22
CA ALA A 58 26.33 11.36 4.68
C ALA A 58 26.55 12.57 3.76
N LEU A 59 26.45 12.36 2.43
CA LEU A 59 26.52 13.44 1.43
C LEU A 59 25.47 14.53 1.65
N CYS A 60 24.28 14.17 2.13
CA CYS A 60 23.23 15.15 2.40
C CYS A 60 23.54 16.01 3.62
N GLU A 61 24.22 15.47 4.62
CA GLU A 61 24.65 16.22 5.79
C GLU A 61 25.78 17.17 5.43
N GLU A 62 26.74 16.70 4.62
CA GLU A 62 27.83 17.52 4.08
C GLU A 62 27.31 18.64 3.16
N LEU A 63 26.37 18.34 2.26
CA LEU A 63 25.76 19.34 1.39
C LEU A 63 24.98 20.39 2.19
N ASP A 64 24.21 19.99 3.20
CA ASP A 64 23.43 20.90 4.04
C ASP A 64 24.32 21.75 4.97
N GLU A 65 25.48 21.22 5.40
CA GLU A 65 26.52 22.00 6.10
C GLU A 65 27.15 23.04 5.17
N ARG A 66 27.58 22.62 3.97
CA ARG A 66 28.22 23.52 3.00
C ARG A 66 27.26 24.59 2.45
N MET A 67 25.99 24.26 2.23
CA MET A 67 24.96 25.25 1.84
C MET A 67 24.70 26.26 2.96
N ARG A 68 24.79 25.84 4.23
CA ARG A 68 24.71 26.77 5.37
C ARG A 68 25.93 27.68 5.43
N ASP A 69 27.13 27.15 5.23
CA ASP A 69 28.36 27.94 5.21
C ASP A 69 28.35 28.98 4.09
N LEU A 70 27.91 28.57 2.89
CA LEU A 70 27.72 29.47 1.75
C LEU A 70 26.70 30.57 2.06
N LYS A 71 25.54 30.22 2.62
CA LYS A 71 24.52 31.19 3.00
C LYS A 71 25.03 32.17 4.07
N ASN A 72 25.82 31.68 5.02
CA ASN A 72 26.45 32.53 6.03
C ASN A 72 27.49 33.48 5.42
N GLU A 73 28.30 33.01 4.45
CA GLU A 73 29.26 33.86 3.75
C GLU A 73 28.52 34.95 2.95
N LEU A 74 27.46 34.62 2.21
CA LEU A 74 26.61 35.59 1.50
C LEU A 74 25.90 36.59 2.42
N GLN A 75 25.46 36.15 3.60
CA GLN A 75 24.85 37.01 4.62
C GLN A 75 25.88 37.92 5.31
N SER A 76 27.14 37.52 5.41
CA SER A 76 28.20 38.36 5.98
C SER A 76 28.48 39.63 5.16
N PHE A 77 27.99 39.67 3.92
CA PHE A 77 28.02 40.85 3.05
C PHE A 77 26.78 41.76 3.18
N ASP A 78 25.78 41.43 4.01
CA ASP A 78 24.68 42.36 4.31
C ASP A 78 25.17 43.50 5.22
N GLY A 79 25.38 44.69 4.63
CA GLY A 79 25.51 45.95 5.38
C GLY A 79 26.87 46.66 5.35
N GLU A 80 27.84 46.24 4.54
CA GLU A 80 29.08 47.00 4.32
C GLU A 80 28.92 48.03 3.17
N GLU A 81 29.42 49.25 3.34
CA GLU A 81 29.44 50.27 2.27
C GLU A 81 30.31 49.82 1.08
N TYR A 82 29.85 50.13 -0.14
CA TYR A 82 30.49 49.75 -1.40
C TYR A 82 31.85 50.45 -1.58
N ASP A 83 32.94 49.80 -1.17
CA ASP A 83 34.31 50.28 -1.31
C ASP A 83 35.22 49.28 -2.05
N GLU A 84 36.41 49.70 -2.51
CA GLU A 84 37.37 48.84 -3.26
C GLU A 84 37.84 47.60 -2.45
N ASP A 85 37.82 47.68 -1.12
CA ASP A 85 38.07 46.54 -0.24
C ASP A 85 36.91 45.52 -0.27
N HIS A 86 35.67 45.97 -0.49
CA HIS A 86 34.51 45.10 -0.65
C HIS A 86 34.62 44.28 -1.93
N LYS A 87 35.10 44.90 -3.02
CA LYS A 87 35.40 44.22 -4.29
C LYS A 87 36.47 43.12 -4.12
N ARG A 88 37.54 43.38 -3.35
CA ARG A 88 38.57 42.37 -3.05
C ARG A 88 38.03 41.22 -2.19
N LYS A 89 37.27 41.52 -1.13
CA LYS A 89 36.65 40.49 -0.28
C LYS A 89 35.69 39.60 -1.08
N ALA A 90 34.90 40.20 -1.97
CA ALA A 90 33.96 39.47 -2.82
C ALA A 90 34.69 38.59 -3.85
N ILE A 91 35.81 39.03 -4.43
CA ILE A 91 36.65 38.20 -5.32
C ILE A 91 37.28 37.03 -4.55
N ASP A 92 37.74 37.26 -3.32
CA ASP A 92 38.33 36.19 -2.51
C ASP A 92 37.27 35.19 -2.02
N ALA A 93 36.04 35.64 -1.75
CA ALA A 93 34.90 34.76 -1.49
C ALA A 93 34.53 33.93 -2.72
N LEU A 94 34.42 34.57 -3.90
CA LEU A 94 34.17 33.87 -5.17
C LEU A 94 35.22 32.79 -5.46
N LYS A 95 36.51 33.06 -5.20
CA LYS A 95 37.58 32.06 -5.35
C LYS A 95 37.51 30.93 -4.32
N ARG A 96 37.09 31.22 -3.08
CA ARG A 96 36.85 30.17 -2.07
C ARG A 96 35.67 29.29 -2.49
N MET A 97 34.61 29.90 -3.00
CA MET A 97 33.42 29.22 -3.52
C MET A 97 33.75 28.37 -4.76
N GLU A 98 34.59 28.85 -5.68
CA GLU A 98 35.06 28.07 -6.84
C GLU A 98 35.89 26.84 -6.41
N ASN A 99 36.66 26.97 -5.32
CA ASN A 99 37.39 25.86 -4.71
C ASN A 99 36.49 24.89 -3.91
N TRP A 100 35.20 25.21 -3.70
CA TRP A 100 34.24 24.37 -2.97
C TRP A 100 33.55 23.33 -3.83
N ASN A 101 34.09 23.00 -5.00
CA ASN A 101 33.57 21.95 -5.85
C ASN A 101 33.42 20.65 -5.05
N LEU A 102 32.17 20.22 -4.84
CA LEU A 102 31.76 19.09 -3.98
C LEU A 102 32.39 17.75 -4.40
N PHE A 103 33.07 17.73 -5.55
CA PHE A 103 33.56 16.52 -6.20
C PHE A 103 35.07 16.54 -6.52
N SER A 104 35.87 17.53 -6.09
CA SER A 104 37.29 17.62 -6.52
C SER A 104 38.37 17.42 -5.45
N ASP A 105 38.06 17.29 -4.17
CA ASP A 105 39.10 17.40 -3.13
C ASP A 105 39.54 16.07 -2.50
N THR A 106 39.83 15.08 -3.33
CA THR A 106 40.76 14.01 -2.93
C THR A 106 41.88 13.92 -3.95
N TYR A 107 43.10 14.32 -3.59
CA TYR A 107 44.33 13.89 -4.26
C TYR A 107 44.52 12.37 -4.08
N GLU A 108 43.58 11.57 -4.58
CA GLU A 108 43.87 10.23 -5.07
C GLU A 108 44.38 10.39 -6.50
N GLU A 109 45.22 9.48 -6.97
CA GLU A 109 45.69 9.43 -8.36
C GLU A 109 44.48 9.32 -9.30
N PHE A 110 43.89 10.47 -9.65
CA PHE A 110 42.72 10.57 -10.49
C PHE A 110 43.08 10.03 -11.88
N GLN A 111 42.57 8.85 -12.19
CA GLN A 111 41.96 8.71 -13.50
C GLN A 111 40.92 9.83 -13.63
N ASN A 112 40.98 10.61 -14.71
CA ASN A 112 40.06 11.71 -14.99
C ASN A 112 38.59 11.23 -15.05
N TYR A 113 37.94 11.07 -13.92
CA TYR A 113 36.49 10.92 -13.81
C TYR A 113 35.94 12.31 -13.50
N THR A 114 35.39 12.98 -14.51
CA THR A 114 34.78 14.30 -14.35
C THR A 114 33.46 14.17 -13.58
N VAL A 115 33.06 15.18 -12.80
CA VAL A 115 31.73 15.26 -12.16
C VAL A 115 30.60 14.98 -13.15
N ALA A 116 30.75 15.46 -14.39
CA ALA A 116 29.87 15.19 -15.50
C ALA A 116 29.73 13.69 -15.82
N ARG A 117 30.81 12.91 -15.68
CA ARG A 117 30.80 11.46 -15.85
C ARG A 117 30.04 10.77 -14.73
N ASP A 118 30.26 11.16 -13.48
CA ASP A 118 29.62 10.50 -12.34
C ASP A 118 28.13 10.85 -12.25
N THR A 119 27.76 12.10 -12.52
CA THR A 119 26.35 12.51 -12.64
C THR A 119 25.67 11.78 -13.80
N PHE A 120 26.34 11.66 -14.95
CA PHE A 120 25.84 10.85 -16.07
C PHE A 120 25.66 9.38 -15.68
N LEU A 121 26.65 8.75 -15.03
CA LEU A 121 26.57 7.36 -14.59
C LEU A 121 25.48 7.16 -13.53
N ALA A 122 25.28 8.12 -12.63
CA ALA A 122 24.20 8.09 -11.64
C ALA A 122 22.82 8.19 -12.31
N HIS A 123 22.64 9.10 -13.27
CA HIS A 123 21.42 9.19 -14.05
C HIS A 123 21.19 7.95 -14.91
N LEU A 124 22.23 7.41 -15.53
CA LEU A 124 22.15 6.16 -16.29
C LEU A 124 21.77 4.98 -15.37
N GLY A 125 22.40 4.87 -14.20
CA GLY A 125 22.07 3.86 -13.20
C GLY A 125 20.63 3.99 -12.70
N ALA A 126 20.18 5.22 -12.44
CA ALA A 126 18.81 5.50 -12.00
C ALA A 126 17.77 5.16 -13.08
N THR A 127 18.05 5.50 -14.34
CA THR A 127 17.17 5.16 -15.47
C THR A 127 17.14 3.66 -15.74
N LEU A 128 18.28 2.97 -15.68
CA LEU A 128 18.36 1.51 -15.78
C LEU A 128 17.60 0.83 -14.64
N TRP A 129 17.81 1.26 -13.39
CA TRP A 129 17.09 0.74 -12.23
C TRP A 129 15.58 0.99 -12.34
N GLY A 130 15.19 2.21 -12.72
CA GLY A 130 13.78 2.56 -13.00
C GLY A 130 13.19 1.64 -14.06
N SER A 131 13.91 1.43 -15.17
CA SER A 131 13.44 0.56 -16.26
C SER A 131 13.25 -0.88 -15.83
N MET A 132 14.21 -1.43 -15.09
CA MET A 132 14.15 -2.78 -14.56
C MET A 132 12.99 -2.91 -13.59
N ARG A 133 12.79 -1.92 -12.72
CA ARG A 133 11.67 -1.88 -11.79
C ARG A 133 10.32 -1.85 -12.52
N HIS A 134 10.12 -0.98 -13.50
CA HIS A 134 8.81 -0.86 -14.17
C HIS A 134 8.46 -2.07 -15.04
N ILE A 135 9.44 -2.73 -15.64
CA ILE A 135 9.22 -3.91 -16.48
C ILE A 135 9.10 -5.18 -15.63
N ILE A 136 10.03 -5.36 -14.68
CA ILE A 136 10.14 -6.60 -13.92
C ILE A 136 9.25 -6.56 -12.71
N SER A 137 9.19 -5.48 -11.94
CA SER A 137 8.48 -5.39 -10.64
C SER A 137 7.79 -4.04 -10.44
N PRO A 138 6.75 -3.73 -11.23
CA PRO A 138 6.02 -2.49 -11.05
C PRO A 138 5.38 -2.45 -9.66
N SER A 139 5.12 -1.24 -9.18
CA SER A 139 4.56 -1.04 -7.84
C SER A 139 3.10 -1.52 -7.80
N LEU A 140 2.72 -2.11 -6.67
CA LEU A 140 1.38 -2.57 -6.37
C LEU A 140 0.77 -1.69 -5.28
N SER A 141 -0.56 -1.65 -5.21
CA SER A 141 -1.26 -1.01 -4.10
C SER A 141 -1.09 -1.82 -2.82
N ASP A 142 -1.22 -1.14 -1.70
CA ASP A 142 -1.27 -1.77 -0.40
C ASP A 142 -2.62 -2.48 -0.23
N GLY A 143 -2.59 -3.78 0.07
CA GLY A 143 -3.78 -4.61 0.16
C GLY A 143 -3.52 -6.10 0.01
N ALA A 144 -4.45 -6.91 0.52
CA ALA A 144 -4.43 -8.36 0.39
C ALA A 144 -5.24 -8.78 -0.84
N PHE A 145 -4.55 -9.30 -1.86
CA PHE A 145 -5.16 -9.78 -3.10
C PHE A 145 -5.05 -11.31 -3.17
N HIS A 146 -6.16 -12.00 -2.97
CA HIS A 146 -6.17 -13.46 -2.96
C HIS A 146 -6.44 -14.06 -4.34
N TYR A 147 -5.83 -15.21 -4.59
CA TYR A 147 -6.13 -16.01 -5.76
C TYR A 147 -7.45 -16.77 -5.61
N PHE A 148 -8.34 -16.61 -6.59
CA PHE A 148 -9.55 -17.42 -6.74
C PHE A 148 -9.59 -18.08 -8.12
N GLU A 149 -10.08 -19.31 -8.20
CA GLU A 149 -10.20 -20.05 -9.47
C GLU A 149 -11.32 -19.49 -10.36
N LYS A 150 -12.38 -19.00 -9.75
CA LYS A 150 -13.54 -18.44 -10.46
C LYS A 150 -13.69 -16.97 -10.07
N ILE A 151 -13.81 -16.10 -11.05
CA ILE A 151 -14.05 -14.66 -10.83
C ILE A 151 -15.37 -14.30 -11.48
N SER A 152 -16.31 -13.82 -10.68
CA SER A 152 -17.64 -13.41 -11.09
C SER A 152 -17.73 -11.90 -11.19
N PHE A 153 -17.67 -11.37 -12.40
CA PHE A 153 -17.88 -9.95 -12.68
C PHE A 153 -19.38 -9.65 -12.73
N GLN A 154 -19.85 -8.87 -11.76
CA GLN A 154 -21.24 -8.43 -11.69
C GLN A 154 -21.36 -7.01 -12.24
N LEU A 155 -21.91 -6.88 -13.46
CA LEU A 155 -22.03 -5.59 -14.16
C LEU A 155 -23.41 -4.97 -13.86
N PHE A 156 -23.43 -3.92 -13.04
CA PHE A 156 -24.63 -3.13 -12.72
C PHE A 156 -24.67 -1.88 -13.60
N PHE A 157 -25.55 -1.86 -14.60
CA PHE A 157 -25.74 -0.69 -15.46
C PHE A 157 -26.81 0.23 -14.88
N ILE A 158 -26.41 1.44 -14.51
CA ILE A 158 -27.27 2.44 -13.86
C ILE A 158 -27.57 3.55 -14.86
N THR A 159 -28.85 3.74 -15.19
CA THR A 159 -29.32 4.75 -16.14
C THR A 159 -30.32 5.71 -15.49
N GLN A 160 -30.44 6.95 -15.96
CA GLN A 160 -31.46 7.87 -15.45
C GLN A 160 -32.88 7.44 -15.84
N GLU A 161 -33.08 7.19 -17.13
CA GLU A 161 -34.37 6.78 -17.69
C GLU A 161 -34.45 5.26 -17.82
N LYS A 162 -35.69 4.76 -17.94
CA LYS A 162 -35.95 3.34 -18.19
C LYS A 162 -35.49 2.95 -19.61
N ALA A 163 -34.31 2.34 -19.71
CA ALA A 163 -33.90 1.67 -20.93
C ALA A 163 -34.65 0.32 -21.05
N ARG A 164 -35.35 0.10 -22.16
CA ARG A 164 -36.18 -1.12 -22.35
C ARG A 164 -35.33 -2.40 -22.47
N ASN A 165 -34.08 -2.31 -22.90
CA ASN A 165 -33.20 -3.47 -23.13
C ASN A 165 -31.71 -3.13 -22.96
N ILE A 166 -30.93 -4.05 -22.38
CA ILE A 166 -29.45 -3.96 -22.25
C ILE A 166 -28.78 -3.75 -23.61
N LYS A 167 -29.30 -4.39 -24.67
CA LYS A 167 -28.76 -4.28 -26.05
C LYS A 167 -28.84 -2.87 -26.64
N GLN A 168 -29.65 -1.98 -26.05
CA GLN A 168 -29.80 -0.59 -26.49
C GLN A 168 -28.87 0.38 -25.75
N LEU A 169 -28.16 -0.11 -24.72
CA LEU A 169 -27.19 0.73 -24.01
C LEU A 169 -26.02 1.09 -24.94
N PRO A 170 -25.47 2.32 -24.84
CA PRO A 170 -24.30 2.75 -25.60
C PRO A 170 -23.00 2.12 -25.08
N VAL A 171 -23.02 0.82 -24.76
CA VAL A 171 -21.93 0.09 -24.11
C VAL A 171 -21.45 -1.04 -25.02
N ASP A 172 -20.16 -1.10 -25.27
CA ASP A 172 -19.55 -2.23 -25.98
C ASP A 172 -19.29 -3.40 -25.02
N LEU A 173 -20.34 -4.19 -24.79
CA LEU A 173 -20.28 -5.34 -23.88
C LEU A 173 -19.25 -6.39 -24.30
N LYS A 174 -18.99 -6.52 -25.61
CA LYS A 174 -18.01 -7.48 -26.11
C LYS A 174 -16.61 -7.02 -25.74
N ALA A 175 -16.26 -5.77 -26.04
CA ALA A 175 -14.96 -5.21 -25.67
C ALA A 175 -14.73 -5.21 -24.16
N ILE A 176 -15.76 -4.96 -23.35
CA ILE A 176 -15.65 -5.04 -21.89
C ILE A 176 -15.38 -6.47 -21.42
N LYS A 177 -16.15 -7.46 -21.88
CA LYS A 177 -15.95 -8.86 -21.50
C LYS A 177 -14.58 -9.38 -21.93
N ASP A 178 -14.19 -9.08 -23.16
CA ASP A 178 -12.89 -9.47 -23.70
C ASP A 178 -11.76 -8.81 -22.89
N GLY A 179 -11.87 -7.51 -22.60
CA GLY A 179 -10.93 -6.77 -21.76
C GLY A 179 -10.83 -7.32 -20.33
N LEU A 180 -11.96 -7.55 -19.66
CA LEU A 180 -11.99 -8.11 -18.31
C LEU A 180 -11.42 -9.53 -18.26
N SER A 181 -11.70 -10.34 -19.28
CA SER A 181 -11.12 -11.69 -19.40
C SER A 181 -9.61 -11.65 -19.61
N SER A 182 -9.06 -10.60 -20.25
CA SER A 182 -7.62 -10.44 -20.46
C SER A 182 -6.83 -10.11 -19.20
N LEU A 183 -7.50 -9.65 -18.13
CA LEU A 183 -6.89 -9.43 -16.82
C LEU A 183 -6.69 -10.74 -16.03
N LEU A 184 -7.37 -11.81 -16.43
CA LEU A 184 -7.35 -13.07 -15.71
C LEU A 184 -6.12 -13.90 -16.05
N LEU A 185 -5.62 -14.65 -15.05
CA LEU A 185 -4.60 -15.67 -15.30
C LEU A 185 -5.20 -16.83 -16.10
N PRO A 186 -4.40 -17.58 -16.89
CA PRO A 186 -4.90 -18.70 -17.69
C PRO A 186 -5.60 -19.80 -16.88
N SER A 187 -5.32 -19.91 -15.58
CA SER A 187 -5.98 -20.86 -14.67
C SER A 187 -7.33 -20.38 -14.13
N GLN A 188 -7.67 -19.10 -14.28
CA GLN A 188 -8.89 -18.49 -13.76
C GLN A 188 -10.02 -18.51 -14.79
N LYS A 189 -11.25 -18.70 -14.31
CA LYS A 189 -12.45 -18.75 -15.15
C LYS A 189 -13.33 -17.53 -14.91
N PRO A 190 -13.61 -16.71 -15.95
CA PRO A 190 -14.54 -15.59 -15.82
C PRO A 190 -15.99 -16.07 -15.84
N LEU A 191 -16.79 -15.51 -14.94
CA LEU A 191 -18.25 -15.55 -14.94
C LEU A 191 -18.74 -14.11 -15.08
N PHE A 192 -19.80 -13.89 -15.85
CA PHE A 192 -20.36 -12.56 -16.07
C PHE A 192 -21.85 -12.57 -15.76
N SER A 193 -22.27 -11.66 -14.89
CA SER A 193 -23.69 -11.33 -14.69
C SER A 193 -23.93 -9.88 -15.08
N GLN A 194 -25.14 -9.60 -15.55
CA GLN A 194 -25.53 -8.28 -16.05
C GLN A 194 -26.88 -7.92 -15.45
N THR A 195 -26.96 -6.76 -14.83
CA THR A 195 -28.17 -6.23 -14.20
C THR A 195 -28.34 -4.77 -14.64
N MET A 196 -29.58 -4.37 -14.93
CA MET A 196 -29.90 -2.97 -15.18
C MET A 196 -30.67 -2.43 -13.99
N LEU A 197 -30.27 -1.25 -13.52
CA LEU A 197 -30.86 -0.56 -12.40
C LEU A 197 -31.16 0.90 -12.81
N PRO A 198 -32.34 1.17 -13.39
CA PRO A 198 -32.73 2.54 -13.69
C PRO A 198 -33.02 3.31 -12.40
N LEU A 199 -32.47 4.52 -12.28
CA LEU A 199 -32.66 5.41 -11.13
C LEU A 199 -34.13 5.81 -10.93
N SER A 200 -34.94 5.74 -11.98
CA SER A 200 -36.39 6.00 -11.90
C SER A 200 -37.19 4.90 -11.22
N GLU A 201 -36.65 3.70 -11.06
CA GLU A 201 -37.34 2.56 -10.41
C GLU A 201 -36.94 2.37 -8.95
N ASP A 202 -35.69 2.68 -8.60
CA ASP A 202 -35.17 2.55 -7.24
C ASP A 202 -34.93 3.95 -6.63
N PRO A 203 -35.85 4.45 -5.77
CA PRO A 203 -35.71 5.75 -5.14
C PRO A 203 -34.52 5.81 -4.18
N ALA A 204 -34.10 4.68 -3.61
CA ALA A 204 -32.99 4.61 -2.66
C ALA A 204 -31.65 4.72 -3.39
N LEU A 205 -31.52 4.05 -4.55
CA LEU A 205 -30.38 4.24 -5.45
C LEU A 205 -30.33 5.65 -6.04
N ALA A 206 -31.47 6.23 -6.42
CA ALA A 206 -31.55 7.62 -6.87
C ALA A 206 -31.11 8.61 -5.79
N MET A 207 -31.51 8.36 -4.54
CA MET A 207 -31.06 9.14 -3.40
C MET A 207 -29.55 9.01 -3.23
N ALA A 208 -29.00 7.78 -3.24
CA ALA A 208 -27.57 7.53 -3.14
C ALA A 208 -26.77 8.29 -4.21
N PHE A 209 -27.22 8.24 -5.46
CA PHE A 209 -26.62 8.96 -6.58
C PHE A 209 -26.69 10.49 -6.38
N SER A 210 -27.85 11.02 -5.98
CA SER A 210 -28.01 12.48 -5.80
C SER A 210 -27.16 13.02 -4.65
N VAL A 211 -27.02 12.27 -3.55
CA VAL A 211 -26.20 12.65 -2.37
C VAL A 211 -24.71 12.58 -2.68
N ALA A 212 -24.28 11.60 -3.49
CA ALA A 212 -22.88 11.47 -3.90
C ALA A 212 -22.46 12.48 -4.97
N ARG A 213 -23.41 13.04 -5.73
CA ARG A 213 -23.13 14.00 -6.80
C ARG A 213 -22.70 15.35 -6.22
N ARG A 214 -21.54 15.82 -6.66
CA ARG A 214 -20.92 17.09 -6.26
C ARG A 214 -20.46 17.89 -7.48
N ALA A 215 -20.21 19.17 -7.29
CA ALA A 215 -19.57 20.03 -8.28
C ALA A 215 -18.35 20.69 -7.64
N ALA A 216 -17.21 20.63 -8.32
CA ALA A 216 -16.00 21.31 -7.90
C ALA A 216 -15.42 22.10 -9.06
N ALA A 217 -14.81 23.23 -8.73
CA ALA A 217 -14.07 23.99 -9.70
C ALA A 217 -12.61 23.55 -9.68
N VAL A 218 -12.17 22.94 -10.78
CA VAL A 218 -10.83 22.37 -10.93
C VAL A 218 -9.98 23.33 -11.75
N PRO A 219 -8.82 23.78 -11.23
CA PRO A 219 -7.87 24.56 -12.01
C PRO A 219 -7.21 23.67 -13.07
N LEU A 220 -7.05 24.21 -14.26
CA LEU A 220 -6.39 23.57 -15.39
C LEU A 220 -5.32 24.55 -15.90
N LEU A 221 -4.07 24.10 -15.90
CA LEU A 221 -2.97 24.83 -16.54
C LEU A 221 -3.08 24.57 -18.04
N LEU A 222 -3.19 25.61 -18.85
CA LEU A 222 -3.20 25.53 -20.31
C LEU A 222 -1.75 25.50 -20.85
N VAL A 223 -1.61 25.04 -22.09
CA VAL A 223 -0.30 24.94 -22.79
C VAL A 223 0.44 26.29 -22.85
N ASN A 224 -0.30 27.40 -22.87
CA ASN A 224 0.23 28.75 -22.89
C ASN A 224 0.63 29.28 -21.49
N GLY A 225 0.64 28.42 -20.46
CA GLY A 225 0.95 28.81 -19.07
C GLY A 225 -0.18 29.53 -18.35
N THR A 226 -1.34 29.74 -18.98
CA THR A 226 -2.47 30.41 -18.33
C THR A 226 -3.32 29.43 -17.53
N TYR A 227 -3.85 29.89 -16.39
CA TYR A 227 -4.77 29.09 -15.57
C TYR A 227 -6.21 29.30 -16.02
N ARG A 228 -6.92 28.20 -16.27
CA ARG A 228 -8.36 28.20 -16.52
C ARG A 228 -9.07 27.38 -15.45
N LYS A 229 -10.10 27.97 -14.86
CA LYS A 229 -10.99 27.27 -13.92
C LYS A 229 -12.12 26.60 -14.68
N THR A 230 -12.27 25.29 -14.54
CA THR A 230 -13.38 24.52 -15.13
C THR A 230 -14.27 23.96 -14.02
N ILE A 231 -15.58 24.17 -14.10
CA ILE A 231 -16.53 23.56 -13.17
C ILE A 231 -16.81 22.14 -13.66
N ARG A 232 -16.60 21.15 -12.79
CA ARG A 232 -16.79 19.73 -13.10
C ARG A 232 -17.77 19.12 -12.12
N THR A 233 -18.76 18.42 -12.64
CA THR A 233 -19.64 17.53 -11.89
C THR A 233 -18.96 16.18 -11.71
N TYR A 234 -18.97 15.67 -10.47
CA TYR A 234 -18.36 14.40 -10.13
C TYR A 234 -19.17 13.64 -9.08
N LEU A 235 -18.99 12.33 -9.03
CA LEU A 235 -19.45 11.45 -7.96
C LEU A 235 -18.33 11.30 -6.94
N ASP A 236 -18.66 11.55 -5.68
CA ASP A 236 -17.79 11.24 -4.55
C ASP A 236 -17.84 9.73 -4.28
N SER A 237 -16.73 9.04 -4.54
CA SER A 237 -16.68 7.58 -4.48
C SER A 237 -16.96 7.06 -3.06
N SER A 238 -16.46 7.76 -2.04
CA SER A 238 -16.54 7.34 -0.64
C SER A 238 -17.97 7.42 -0.11
N ILE A 239 -18.69 8.49 -0.47
CA ILE A 239 -20.08 8.69 -0.08
C ILE A 239 -20.96 7.69 -0.82
N LEU A 240 -20.72 7.51 -2.12
CA LEU A 240 -21.48 6.56 -2.92
C LEU A 240 -21.34 5.13 -2.40
N GLN A 241 -20.11 4.70 -2.10
CA GLN A 241 -19.80 3.40 -1.50
C GLN A 241 -20.60 3.19 -0.21
N TYR A 242 -20.54 4.16 0.71
CA TYR A 242 -21.26 4.10 1.97
C TYR A 242 -22.78 3.98 1.77
N GLN A 243 -23.36 4.70 0.82
CA GLN A 243 -24.80 4.60 0.54
C GLN A 243 -25.14 3.24 -0.11
N LEU A 244 -24.37 2.78 -1.09
CA LEU A 244 -24.61 1.50 -1.76
C LEU A 244 -24.51 0.32 -0.78
N GLN A 245 -23.52 0.32 0.12
CA GLN A 245 -23.38 -0.70 1.18
C GLN A 245 -24.59 -0.76 2.12
N ARG A 246 -25.31 0.35 2.33
CA ARG A 246 -26.54 0.37 3.13
C ARG A 246 -27.73 -0.22 2.38
N LEU A 247 -27.76 -0.05 1.05
CA LEU A 247 -28.76 -0.68 0.17
C LEU A 247 -28.49 -2.19 0.03
N ASP A 248 -27.24 -2.60 0.21
CA ASP A 248 -26.72 -3.94 0.01
C ASP A 248 -27.22 -5.01 0.99
N HIS A 249 -28.06 -4.67 1.98
CA HIS A 249 -28.85 -5.70 2.67
C HIS A 249 -29.78 -6.49 1.70
N SER A 250 -30.10 -5.92 0.53
CA SER A 250 -30.86 -6.58 -0.55
C SER A 250 -30.02 -7.05 -1.75
N LEU A 251 -28.78 -6.58 -1.89
CA LEU A 251 -27.85 -6.97 -2.98
C LEU A 251 -26.80 -8.01 -2.52
N LYS A 252 -26.69 -8.27 -1.21
CA LYS A 252 -26.19 -9.53 -0.62
C LYS A 252 -27.13 -10.70 -0.90
N GLY A 253 -27.37 -10.97 -2.18
CA GLY A 253 -27.89 -12.26 -2.60
C GLY A 253 -26.86 -13.33 -2.21
N THR A 254 -27.17 -14.11 -1.18
CA THR A 254 -26.54 -15.42 -0.92
C THR A 254 -25.01 -15.43 -0.76
N ASN A 255 -24.45 -14.56 0.08
CA ASN A 255 -23.05 -14.69 0.51
C ASN A 255 -22.90 -15.71 1.64
N ALA A 256 -23.03 -16.99 1.28
CA ALA A 256 -22.19 -18.00 1.92
C ALA A 256 -20.76 -17.82 1.36
N PRO A 257 -19.69 -17.97 2.15
CA PRO A 257 -18.34 -18.08 1.62
C PRO A 257 -18.24 -19.40 0.86
N HIS A 258 -18.74 -19.45 -0.37
CA HIS A 258 -18.32 -20.46 -1.31
C HIS A 258 -16.85 -20.16 -1.61
N SER A 259 -15.97 -20.88 -0.93
CA SER A 259 -14.52 -20.67 -0.79
C SER A 259 -13.69 -20.67 -2.09
N SER A 260 -14.31 -20.50 -3.26
CA SER A 260 -13.67 -20.64 -4.58
C SER A 260 -14.04 -19.56 -5.61
N THR A 261 -14.99 -18.66 -5.30
CA THR A 261 -15.46 -17.61 -6.22
C THR A 261 -15.25 -16.23 -5.64
N LEU A 262 -14.53 -15.36 -6.35
CA LEU A 262 -14.48 -13.92 -6.06
C LEU A 262 -15.60 -13.20 -6.80
N GLU A 263 -16.38 -12.41 -6.08
CA GLU A 263 -17.38 -11.52 -6.69
C GLU A 263 -16.80 -10.12 -6.85
N VAL A 264 -16.90 -9.56 -8.05
CA VAL A 264 -16.40 -8.22 -8.38
C VAL A 264 -17.57 -7.39 -8.88
N PRO A 265 -18.21 -6.59 -8.00
CA PRO A 265 -19.30 -5.72 -8.40
C PRO A 265 -18.75 -4.45 -9.09
N ILE A 266 -19.22 -4.24 -10.32
CA ILE A 266 -18.85 -3.09 -11.16
C ILE A 266 -20.12 -2.26 -11.40
N PHE A 267 -20.19 -1.11 -10.75
CA PHE A 267 -21.28 -0.14 -10.90
C PHE A 267 -20.96 0.84 -12.03
N TRP A 268 -21.71 0.74 -13.11
CA TRP A 268 -21.51 1.50 -14.34
C TRP A 268 -22.61 2.54 -14.50
N PHE A 269 -22.30 3.79 -14.18
CA PHE A 269 -23.22 4.93 -14.28
C PHE A 269 -23.20 5.51 -15.68
N ILE A 270 -24.33 5.47 -16.37
CA ILE A 270 -24.52 6.06 -17.70
C ILE A 270 -25.37 7.32 -17.55
N HIS A 271 -24.75 8.47 -17.84
CA HIS A 271 -25.37 9.77 -17.69
C HIS A 271 -25.21 10.60 -18.98
N THR A 272 -26.14 11.50 -19.26
CA THR A 272 -26.07 12.38 -20.44
C THR A 272 -25.02 13.48 -20.23
N GLU A 273 -25.02 14.09 -19.05
CA GLU A 273 -24.06 15.14 -18.68
C GLU A 273 -22.67 14.58 -18.39
N PRO A 274 -21.59 15.36 -18.59
CA PRO A 274 -20.24 14.98 -18.23
C PRO A 274 -20.15 14.71 -16.72
N LEU A 275 -19.79 13.50 -16.36
CA LEU A 275 -19.66 13.08 -14.97
C LEU A 275 -18.32 12.37 -14.80
N LEU A 276 -17.65 12.67 -13.69
CA LEU A 276 -16.39 12.05 -13.29
C LEU A 276 -16.54 11.39 -11.93
N VAL A 277 -15.54 10.63 -11.52
CA VAL A 277 -15.36 10.11 -10.16
C VAL A 277 -14.24 10.93 -9.51
N ASP A 278 -14.48 11.43 -8.30
CA ASP A 278 -13.52 12.19 -7.51
C ASP A 278 -12.76 13.28 -8.30
N LYS A 279 -13.52 14.05 -9.09
CA LYS A 279 -13.07 15.21 -9.91
C LYS A 279 -12.18 14.88 -11.12
N HIS A 280 -11.42 13.79 -11.09
CA HIS A 280 -10.37 13.53 -12.09
C HIS A 280 -10.48 12.17 -12.78
N TYR A 281 -11.23 11.20 -12.27
CA TYR A 281 -11.19 9.83 -12.77
C TYR A 281 -12.46 9.47 -13.55
N GLN A 282 -12.35 8.62 -14.56
CA GLN A 282 -13.51 8.03 -15.23
C GLN A 282 -14.02 6.77 -14.50
N ALA A 283 -13.09 6.08 -13.82
CA ALA A 283 -13.38 4.92 -13.02
C ALA A 283 -12.44 4.88 -11.81
N LYS A 284 -12.89 4.30 -10.72
CA LYS A 284 -12.12 4.16 -9.49
C LYS A 284 -12.38 2.81 -8.84
N ALA A 285 -11.29 2.17 -8.40
CA ALA A 285 -11.34 0.99 -7.56
C ALA A 285 -11.60 1.39 -6.11
N LEU A 286 -12.49 0.68 -5.45
CA LEU A 286 -12.67 0.71 -4.01
C LEU A 286 -12.37 -0.68 -3.44
N SER A 287 -12.38 -0.80 -2.12
CA SER A 287 -12.06 -2.05 -1.42
C SER A 287 -12.99 -3.21 -1.78
N ASP A 288 -14.26 -2.93 -2.08
CA ASP A 288 -15.32 -3.93 -2.28
C ASP A 288 -16.07 -3.78 -3.61
N MET A 289 -15.81 -2.73 -4.39
CA MET A 289 -16.51 -2.46 -5.65
C MET A 289 -15.70 -1.59 -6.60
N VAL A 290 -16.12 -1.55 -7.85
CA VAL A 290 -15.57 -0.67 -8.89
C VAL A 290 -16.66 0.28 -9.36
N ILE A 291 -16.37 1.58 -9.40
CA ILE A 291 -17.28 2.59 -9.93
C ILE A 291 -16.75 3.06 -11.28
N VAL A 292 -17.59 3.02 -12.30
CA VAL A 292 -17.32 3.51 -13.66
C VAL A 292 -18.37 4.52 -14.05
N VAL A 293 -17.95 5.61 -14.68
CA VAL A 293 -18.84 6.64 -15.19
C VAL A 293 -18.66 6.78 -16.69
N GLN A 294 -19.79 6.79 -17.39
CA GLN A 294 -19.89 7.00 -18.83
C GLN A 294 -20.81 8.18 -19.11
N SER A 295 -20.35 9.07 -20.00
CA SER A 295 -21.10 10.23 -20.48
C SER A 295 -21.27 10.21 -22.00
N GLU A 296 -22.12 11.07 -22.56
CA GLU A 296 -22.34 11.10 -24.02
C GLU A 296 -21.13 11.65 -24.82
N ILE A 297 -20.31 12.48 -24.17
CA ILE A 297 -19.18 13.21 -24.78
C ILE A 297 -18.02 12.26 -25.08
N SER A 298 -17.60 12.17 -26.34
CA SER A 298 -16.48 11.31 -26.76
C SER A 298 -15.10 11.97 -26.69
N SER A 299 -15.04 13.29 -26.50
CA SER A 299 -13.79 14.05 -26.49
C SER A 299 -13.84 15.09 -25.39
N TRP A 300 -13.26 14.77 -24.25
CA TRP A 300 -13.16 15.66 -23.10
C TRP A 300 -11.72 16.07 -22.85
N GLU A 301 -11.46 17.37 -22.72
CA GLU A 301 -10.13 17.90 -22.39
C GLU A 301 -9.75 17.54 -20.95
N SER A 302 -8.77 16.67 -20.80
CA SER A 302 -8.26 16.31 -19.48
C SER A 302 -7.42 17.42 -18.87
N HIS A 303 -7.08 17.27 -17.59
CA HIS A 303 -6.14 18.15 -16.89
C HIS A 303 -4.68 17.87 -17.25
N LEU A 304 -4.41 16.85 -18.09
CA LEU A 304 -3.09 16.41 -18.44
C LEU A 304 -2.74 16.88 -19.86
N GLN A 305 -1.45 17.16 -20.06
CA GLN A 305 -0.91 17.63 -21.34
C GLN A 305 0.30 16.80 -21.73
N CYS A 306 0.47 16.58 -23.03
CA CYS A 306 1.61 15.90 -23.59
C CYS A 306 2.05 16.64 -24.86
N ASN A 307 3.34 16.98 -24.96
CA ASN A 307 3.92 17.67 -26.11
C ASN A 307 3.15 18.95 -26.52
N GLY A 308 2.78 19.77 -25.54
CA GLY A 308 2.03 21.01 -25.77
C GLY A 308 0.60 20.82 -26.28
N LYS A 309 -0.01 19.64 -26.06
CA LYS A 309 -1.41 19.37 -26.40
C LYS A 309 -2.13 18.74 -25.22
N SER A 310 -3.37 19.16 -24.97
CA SER A 310 -4.23 18.54 -23.97
C SER A 310 -4.53 17.09 -24.34
N LEU A 311 -4.36 16.18 -23.40
CA LEU A 311 -4.79 14.80 -23.55
C LEU A 311 -6.32 14.77 -23.51
N VAL A 312 -6.90 14.10 -24.49
CA VAL A 312 -8.35 13.97 -24.63
C VAL A 312 -8.79 12.61 -24.10
N TRP A 313 -9.79 12.62 -23.22
CA TRP A 313 -10.43 11.42 -22.70
C TRP A 313 -11.74 11.14 -23.42
N ASP A 314 -11.99 9.87 -23.72
CA ASP A 314 -13.26 9.41 -24.27
C ASP A 314 -14.20 9.05 -23.11
N MET A 315 -15.15 9.94 -22.77
CA MET A 315 -16.14 9.68 -21.72
C MET A 315 -17.26 8.76 -22.20
N ARG A 316 -17.41 8.59 -23.52
CA ARG A 316 -18.42 7.72 -24.12
C ARG A 316 -18.00 6.25 -24.06
N LYS A 317 -16.70 5.96 -24.08
CA LYS A 317 -16.16 4.60 -23.98
C LYS A 317 -15.06 4.52 -22.91
N PRO A 318 -15.41 4.54 -21.61
CA PRO A 318 -14.43 4.49 -20.51
C PRO A 318 -13.89 3.07 -20.26
N ILE A 319 -13.71 2.24 -21.31
CA ILE A 319 -13.27 0.84 -21.20
C ILE A 319 -11.88 0.77 -20.56
N LYS A 320 -10.96 1.62 -21.03
CA LYS A 320 -9.59 1.69 -20.51
C LYS A 320 -9.55 1.95 -19.00
N ALA A 321 -10.30 2.95 -18.55
CA ALA A 321 -10.38 3.31 -17.13
C ALA A 321 -11.07 2.21 -16.31
N ALA A 322 -12.13 1.60 -16.84
CA ALA A 322 -12.79 0.48 -16.20
C ALA A 322 -11.84 -0.71 -16.01
N LEU A 323 -11.02 -1.02 -17.00
CA LEU A 323 -10.02 -2.09 -16.92
C LEU A 323 -8.92 -1.78 -15.91
N SER A 324 -8.39 -0.55 -15.88
CA SER A 324 -7.37 -0.18 -14.89
C SER A 324 -7.93 -0.25 -13.46
N ALA A 325 -9.14 0.27 -13.22
CA ALA A 325 -9.77 0.23 -11.91
C ALA A 325 -10.13 -1.21 -11.49
N THR A 326 -10.57 -2.05 -12.43
CA THR A 326 -10.85 -3.46 -12.11
C THR A 326 -9.57 -4.23 -11.81
N ALA A 327 -8.48 -3.95 -12.51
CA ALA A 327 -7.19 -4.57 -12.25
C ALA A 327 -6.58 -4.16 -10.90
N GLU A 328 -6.75 -2.89 -10.51
CA GLU A 328 -6.41 -2.38 -9.17
C GLU A 328 -7.23 -3.11 -8.09
N HIS A 329 -8.53 -3.28 -8.29
CA HIS A 329 -9.38 -4.02 -7.35
C HIS A 329 -9.02 -5.52 -7.26
N LEU A 330 -8.73 -6.16 -8.39
CA LEU A 330 -8.43 -7.61 -8.43
C LEU A 330 -7.07 -7.96 -7.82
N SER A 331 -6.06 -7.13 -8.07
CA SER A 331 -4.66 -7.51 -7.89
C SER A 331 -3.75 -6.39 -7.42
N GLY A 332 -4.30 -5.21 -7.16
CA GLY A 332 -3.54 -4.04 -6.74
C GLY A 332 -2.66 -3.44 -7.82
N LEU A 333 -2.94 -3.71 -9.10
CA LEU A 333 -2.17 -3.09 -10.18
C LEU A 333 -2.41 -1.59 -10.24
N LEU A 334 -1.36 -0.83 -9.97
CA LEU A 334 -1.37 0.62 -10.05
C LEU A 334 -1.04 1.14 -11.47
N PRO A 335 -1.48 2.36 -11.80
CA PRO A 335 -0.99 3.08 -12.98
C PRO A 335 0.54 3.13 -13.05
N LEU A 336 1.11 3.02 -14.25
CA LEU A 336 2.56 2.83 -14.43
C LEU A 336 3.42 4.03 -14.02
N HIS A 337 2.84 5.23 -13.94
CA HIS A 337 3.55 6.41 -13.43
C HIS A 337 3.62 6.44 -11.91
N LEU A 338 2.89 5.60 -11.18
CA LEU A 338 2.97 5.57 -9.73
C LEU A 338 4.05 4.59 -9.30
N ALA A 339 5.04 5.10 -8.56
CA ALA A 339 6.13 4.31 -8.02
C ALA A 339 6.28 4.55 -6.51
N TYR A 340 6.39 3.48 -5.73
CA TYR A 340 6.71 3.61 -4.31
C TYR A 340 8.18 4.02 -4.09
N SER A 341 8.47 5.03 -3.29
CA SER A 341 9.85 5.40 -2.96
C SER A 341 10.22 4.86 -1.57
N PRO A 342 11.05 3.82 -1.44
CA PRO A 342 11.46 3.31 -0.12
C PRO A 342 12.24 4.35 0.70
N SER A 343 12.93 5.27 0.02
CA SER A 343 13.71 6.31 0.68
C SER A 343 12.83 7.36 1.37
N HIS A 344 11.66 7.66 0.81
CA HIS A 344 10.74 8.68 1.31
C HIS A 344 9.49 8.09 1.98
N ASP A 345 9.26 6.78 1.85
CA ASP A 345 8.05 6.09 2.32
C ASP A 345 6.75 6.65 1.72
N THR A 346 6.85 7.17 0.49
CA THR A 346 5.75 7.84 -0.20
C THR A 346 5.62 7.33 -1.63
N ALA A 347 4.42 7.44 -2.19
CA ALA A 347 4.21 7.28 -3.61
C ALA A 347 4.77 8.51 -4.35
N VAL A 348 5.53 8.26 -5.41
CA VAL A 348 6.13 9.26 -6.28
C VAL A 348 5.60 9.05 -7.68
N GLU A 349 5.39 10.13 -8.40
CA GLU A 349 4.97 10.11 -9.80
C GLU A 349 6.20 10.15 -10.72
N ASP A 350 6.33 9.14 -11.58
CA ASP A 350 7.29 9.10 -12.68
C ASP A 350 6.55 8.91 -14.02
N TRP A 351 6.20 10.04 -14.62
CA TRP A 351 5.44 10.09 -15.87
C TRP A 351 6.17 9.49 -17.07
N ILE A 352 7.48 9.26 -16.99
CA ILE A 352 8.28 8.60 -18.04
C ILE A 352 7.71 7.21 -18.35
N TRP A 353 7.16 6.53 -17.33
CA TRP A 353 6.65 5.16 -17.46
C TRP A 353 5.17 5.07 -17.77
N SER A 354 4.45 6.20 -17.81
CA SER A 354 3.08 6.25 -18.33
C SER A 354 3.11 6.22 -19.86
N VAL A 355 3.57 5.11 -20.44
CA VAL A 355 3.72 4.88 -21.88
C VAL A 355 3.22 3.48 -22.28
N GLY A 356 3.00 3.26 -23.58
CA GLY A 356 2.61 1.96 -24.13
C GLY A 356 1.10 1.73 -24.20
N CYS A 357 0.69 0.74 -25.00
CA CYS A 357 -0.68 0.46 -25.39
C CYS A 357 -1.45 -0.38 -24.36
N ASN A 358 -1.50 0.06 -23.09
CA ASN A 358 -2.06 -0.70 -21.97
C ASN A 358 -2.96 0.17 -21.07
N PRO A 359 -3.86 -0.42 -20.25
CA PRO A 359 -4.85 0.36 -19.50
C PRO A 359 -4.24 1.23 -18.39
N PHE A 360 -3.02 0.92 -17.94
CA PHE A 360 -2.32 1.59 -16.83
C PHE A 360 -1.47 2.79 -17.28
N SER A 361 -1.25 2.94 -18.59
CA SER A 361 -0.61 4.11 -19.18
C SER A 361 -1.66 5.20 -19.36
N ILE A 362 -1.45 6.41 -18.84
CA ILE A 362 -2.41 7.51 -18.99
C ILE A 362 -2.31 8.20 -20.36
N THR A 363 -1.10 8.28 -20.93
CA THR A 363 -0.83 9.05 -22.16
C THR A 363 -1.28 8.36 -23.45
N SER A 364 -1.47 7.03 -23.43
CA SER A 364 -1.91 6.26 -24.59
C SER A 364 -3.43 6.06 -24.63
N ARG A 365 -3.99 5.56 -25.73
CA ARG A 365 -5.42 5.25 -25.85
C ARG A 365 -5.76 3.76 -25.76
N GLY A 366 -4.76 2.89 -25.89
CA GLY A 366 -4.98 1.44 -25.89
C GLY A 366 -5.22 0.87 -24.49
N TRP A 367 -5.72 -0.35 -24.46
CA TRP A 367 -6.05 -1.06 -23.22
C TRP A 367 -5.67 -2.55 -23.28
N HIS A 368 -4.65 -2.92 -24.06
CA HIS A 368 -4.20 -4.29 -24.15
C HIS A 368 -3.37 -4.66 -22.91
N VAL A 369 -3.64 -5.84 -22.36
CA VAL A 369 -2.90 -6.37 -21.21
C VAL A 369 -1.70 -7.17 -21.74
N SER A 370 -0.51 -6.86 -21.22
CA SER A 370 0.72 -7.56 -21.60
C SER A 370 1.00 -8.74 -20.65
N GLN A 371 1.89 -9.65 -21.08
CA GLN A 371 2.34 -10.75 -20.22
C GLN A 371 3.01 -10.24 -18.94
N PHE A 372 3.80 -9.17 -19.00
CA PHE A 372 4.41 -8.55 -17.82
C PHE A 372 3.37 -8.10 -16.78
N GLN A 373 2.22 -7.60 -17.24
CA GLN A 373 1.11 -7.23 -16.36
C GLN A 373 0.48 -8.48 -15.74
N SER A 374 0.24 -9.53 -16.54
CA SER A 374 -0.24 -10.82 -16.03
C SER A 374 0.70 -11.44 -15.00
N ASP A 375 2.01 -11.38 -15.22
CA ASP A 375 3.03 -11.83 -14.27
C ASP A 375 3.03 -11.00 -12.98
N THR A 376 2.72 -9.71 -13.08
CA THR A 376 2.54 -8.83 -11.92
C THR A 376 1.29 -9.20 -11.12
N ILE A 377 0.18 -9.49 -11.78
CA ILE A 377 -1.05 -10.00 -11.13
C ILE A 377 -0.74 -11.30 -10.37
N ALA A 378 -0.07 -12.25 -11.02
CA ALA A 378 0.31 -13.50 -10.39
C ALA A 378 1.20 -13.29 -9.16
N ARG A 379 2.16 -12.35 -9.23
CA ARG A 379 3.01 -12.01 -8.08
C ARG A 379 2.25 -11.38 -6.94
N SER A 380 1.29 -10.51 -7.21
CA SER A 380 0.44 -9.91 -6.16
C SER A 380 -0.24 -11.00 -5.33
N TYR A 381 -0.81 -12.01 -6.01
CA TYR A 381 -1.42 -13.17 -5.34
C TYR A 381 -0.40 -14.00 -4.55
N ILE A 382 0.80 -14.22 -5.11
CA ILE A 382 1.87 -14.97 -4.44
C ILE A 382 2.34 -14.24 -3.18
N ILE A 383 2.59 -12.93 -3.26
CA ILE A 383 3.06 -12.11 -2.14
C ILE A 383 2.02 -12.12 -1.02
N THR A 384 0.74 -11.85 -1.34
CA THR A 384 -0.34 -11.88 -0.36
C THR A 384 -0.40 -13.24 0.35
N ALA A 385 -0.43 -14.34 -0.41
CA ALA A 385 -0.53 -15.68 0.18
C ALA A 385 0.70 -16.06 1.02
N LEU A 386 1.91 -15.63 0.62
CA LEU A 386 3.13 -15.83 1.40
C LEU A 386 3.08 -15.03 2.70
N GLU A 387 2.76 -13.74 2.65
CA GLU A 387 2.70 -12.87 3.81
C GLU A 387 1.67 -13.36 4.83
N GLU A 388 0.46 -13.70 4.39
CA GLU A 388 -0.57 -14.26 5.27
C GLU A 388 -0.17 -15.60 5.88
N SER A 389 0.49 -16.47 5.10
CA SER A 389 0.97 -17.74 5.62
C SER A 389 2.05 -17.55 6.68
N ILE A 390 2.95 -16.59 6.49
CA ILE A 390 4.00 -16.22 7.45
C ILE A 390 3.35 -15.63 8.71
N GLN A 391 2.41 -14.70 8.55
CA GLN A 391 1.69 -14.09 9.67
C GLN A 391 0.91 -15.14 10.48
N ARG A 392 0.26 -16.10 9.81
CA ARG A 392 -0.47 -17.20 10.45
C ARG A 392 0.46 -18.15 11.21
N VAL A 393 1.61 -18.52 10.62
CA VAL A 393 2.59 -19.37 11.29
C VAL A 393 3.22 -18.63 12.48
N ASN A 394 3.58 -17.36 12.31
CA ASN A 394 4.17 -16.54 13.37
C ASN A 394 3.19 -16.32 14.53
N SER A 395 1.90 -16.09 14.24
CA SER A 395 0.89 -15.97 15.30
C SER A 395 0.70 -17.28 16.04
N ALA A 396 0.69 -18.42 15.35
CA ALA A 396 0.64 -19.73 15.98
C ALA A 396 1.90 -20.02 16.84
N ILE A 397 3.10 -19.68 16.36
CA ILE A 397 4.34 -19.78 17.15
C ILE A 397 4.28 -18.86 18.38
N HIS A 398 3.76 -17.64 18.22
CA HIS A 398 3.59 -16.71 19.33
C HIS A 398 2.64 -17.27 20.42
N LEU A 399 1.58 -17.98 20.03
CA LEU A 399 0.72 -18.67 21.00
C LEU A 399 1.48 -19.78 21.76
N LEU A 400 2.32 -20.56 21.08
CA LEU A 400 3.16 -21.55 21.74
C LEU A 400 4.20 -20.93 22.69
N LEU A 401 4.77 -19.77 22.32
CA LEU A 401 5.73 -19.05 23.17
C LEU A 401 5.10 -18.53 24.47
N MET A 402 3.81 -18.21 24.45
CA MET A 402 3.08 -17.74 25.64
C MET A 402 2.76 -18.88 26.62
N GLU A 403 2.81 -20.13 26.19
CA GLU A 403 2.53 -21.27 27.06
C GLU A 403 3.71 -21.63 27.97
N ARG A 404 3.42 -21.79 29.26
CA ARG A 404 4.40 -22.25 30.24
C ARG A 404 4.40 -23.77 30.33
N THR A 405 5.57 -24.37 30.12
CA THR A 405 5.74 -25.82 30.28
C THR A 405 5.90 -26.18 31.77
N THR A 406 5.16 -27.19 32.21
CA THR A 406 5.25 -27.82 33.53
C THR A 406 5.60 -29.29 33.33
N GLU A 407 6.08 -29.99 34.37
CA GLU A 407 6.48 -31.40 34.24
C GLU A 407 5.36 -32.31 33.70
N LYS A 408 4.11 -32.03 34.07
CA LYS A 408 2.93 -32.77 33.59
C LYS A 408 2.58 -32.44 32.14
N SER A 409 2.72 -31.17 31.75
CA SER A 409 2.41 -30.72 30.40
C SER A 409 3.52 -31.05 29.39
N PHE A 410 4.77 -31.20 29.86
CA PHE A 410 5.91 -31.57 29.04
C PHE A 410 5.75 -32.95 28.38
N LYS A 411 5.25 -33.97 29.10
CA LYS A 411 5.02 -35.31 28.54
C LYS A 411 4.00 -35.30 27.39
N LEU A 412 2.96 -34.48 27.52
CA LEU A 412 1.93 -34.34 26.48
C LEU A 412 2.46 -33.54 25.28
N PHE A 413 3.20 -32.46 25.53
CA PHE A 413 3.84 -31.69 24.48
C PHE A 413 4.82 -32.54 23.66
N LEU A 414 5.64 -33.38 24.32
CA LEU A 414 6.57 -34.30 23.67
C LEU A 414 5.87 -35.27 22.69
N SER A 415 4.61 -35.64 22.96
CA SER A 415 3.83 -36.47 22.05
C SER A 415 3.41 -35.73 20.77
N GLN A 416 3.24 -34.41 20.84
CA GLN A 416 2.79 -33.55 19.73
C GLN A 416 3.95 -32.88 18.98
N GLU A 417 5.14 -32.79 19.58
CA GLU A 417 6.32 -32.10 19.03
C GLU A 417 6.66 -32.57 17.61
N ARG A 418 6.72 -33.88 17.37
CA ARG A 418 7.09 -34.44 16.06
C ARG A 418 6.14 -33.99 14.95
N ASP A 419 4.85 -33.96 15.23
CA ASP A 419 3.84 -33.56 14.26
C ASP A 419 3.86 -32.04 14.03
N LEU A 420 4.09 -31.25 15.07
CA LEU A 420 4.28 -29.79 14.97
C LEU A 420 5.51 -29.46 14.11
N VAL A 421 6.66 -30.07 14.38
CA VAL A 421 7.90 -29.86 13.62
C VAL A 421 7.73 -30.31 12.18
N LYS A 422 7.10 -31.47 11.94
CA LYS A 422 6.82 -31.97 10.58
C LYS A 422 5.92 -31.01 9.79
N LYS A 423 4.83 -30.52 10.39
CA LYS A 423 3.93 -29.55 9.76
C LYS A 423 4.63 -28.21 9.48
N HIS A 424 5.43 -27.71 10.43
CA HIS A 424 6.23 -26.50 10.25
C HIS A 424 7.25 -26.67 9.10
N GLN A 425 8.00 -27.77 9.08
CA GLN A 425 8.95 -28.07 8.01
C GLN A 425 8.26 -28.18 6.65
N TYR A 426 7.06 -28.74 6.60
CA TYR A 426 6.26 -28.79 5.37
C TYR A 426 5.92 -27.40 4.86
N VAL A 427 5.43 -26.49 5.72
CA VAL A 427 5.15 -25.09 5.33
C VAL A 427 6.42 -24.37 4.84
N VAL A 428 7.53 -24.50 5.57
CA VAL A 428 8.82 -23.90 5.16
C VAL A 428 9.31 -24.46 3.82
N SER A 429 9.10 -25.76 3.57
CA SER A 429 9.44 -26.37 2.28
C SER A 429 8.62 -25.80 1.13
N LEU A 430 7.34 -25.47 1.36
CA LEU A 430 6.48 -24.80 0.39
C LEU A 430 6.93 -23.36 0.13
N TRP A 431 7.28 -22.60 1.17
CA TRP A 431 7.86 -21.26 1.00
C TRP A 431 9.11 -21.27 0.12
N ARG A 432 10.04 -22.20 0.38
CA ARG A 432 11.25 -22.37 -0.44
C ARG A 432 10.91 -22.72 -1.88
N ARG A 433 10.00 -23.68 -2.08
CA ARG A 433 9.59 -24.11 -3.43
C ARG A 433 8.93 -22.98 -4.21
N ILE A 434 8.04 -22.21 -3.58
CA ILE A 434 7.39 -21.04 -4.20
C ILE A 434 8.46 -20.00 -4.55
N SER A 435 9.38 -19.71 -3.64
CA SER A 435 10.49 -18.77 -3.89
C SER A 435 11.37 -19.20 -5.06
N THR A 436 11.73 -20.49 -5.17
CA THR A 436 12.53 -21.00 -6.30
C THR A 436 11.78 -20.88 -7.63
N VAL A 437 10.51 -21.30 -7.68
CA VAL A 437 9.69 -21.25 -8.89
C VAL A 437 9.42 -19.80 -9.32
N SER A 438 9.18 -18.90 -8.37
CA SER A 438 9.06 -17.46 -8.63
C SER A 438 10.37 -16.84 -9.12
N GLY A 439 11.52 -17.32 -8.61
CA GLY A 439 12.85 -16.91 -9.08
C GLY A 439 13.15 -17.34 -10.52
N GLU A 440 12.57 -18.46 -10.98
CA GLU A 440 12.61 -18.90 -12.38
C GLU A 440 11.61 -18.14 -13.29
N LEU A 441 10.91 -17.12 -12.77
CA LEU A 441 9.86 -16.35 -13.47
C LEU A 441 8.64 -17.20 -13.88
N ARG A 442 8.45 -18.38 -13.26
CA ARG A 442 7.34 -19.30 -13.56
C ARG A 442 6.14 -19.04 -12.63
N TYR A 443 5.59 -17.83 -12.70
CA TYR A 443 4.57 -17.38 -11.74
C TYR A 443 3.29 -18.22 -11.75
N ILE A 444 2.86 -18.71 -12.92
CA ILE A 444 1.66 -19.56 -13.04
C ILE A 444 1.82 -20.88 -12.26
N ASP A 445 3.02 -21.47 -12.30
CA ASP A 445 3.30 -22.71 -11.57
C ASP A 445 3.38 -22.45 -10.05
N ALA A 446 3.89 -21.28 -9.64
CA ALA A 446 3.89 -20.86 -8.25
C ALA A 446 2.45 -20.61 -7.72
N VAL A 447 1.57 -20.01 -8.53
CA VAL A 447 0.16 -19.76 -8.18
C VAL A 447 -0.57 -21.06 -7.85
N ARG A 448 -0.26 -22.17 -8.55
CA ARG A 448 -0.87 -23.50 -8.27
C ARG A 448 -0.51 -24.06 -6.89
N LEU A 449 0.60 -23.61 -6.29
CA LEU A 449 1.04 -24.01 -4.95
C LEU A 449 0.39 -23.18 -3.84
N LEU A 450 -0.34 -22.10 -4.15
CA LEU A 450 -0.90 -21.22 -3.14
C LEU A 450 -2.02 -21.88 -2.33
N TYR A 451 -2.84 -22.72 -2.99
CA TYR A 451 -3.88 -23.48 -2.30
C TYR A 451 -3.27 -24.43 -1.26
N THR A 452 -2.24 -25.19 -1.65
CA THR A 452 -1.56 -26.13 -0.75
C THR A 452 -0.81 -25.41 0.37
N LEU A 453 -0.25 -24.22 0.10
CA LEU A 453 0.36 -23.37 1.13
C LEU A 453 -0.68 -22.90 2.15
N ASN A 454 -1.84 -22.42 1.70
CA ASN A 454 -2.89 -21.94 2.58
C ASN A 454 -3.42 -23.09 3.47
N GLU A 455 -3.65 -24.26 2.89
CA GLU A 455 -4.06 -25.47 3.62
C GLU A 455 -2.99 -25.91 4.64
N ALA A 456 -1.72 -25.93 4.24
CA ALA A 456 -0.61 -26.31 5.12
C ALA A 456 -0.43 -25.34 6.30
N SER A 457 -0.49 -24.02 6.04
CA SER A 457 -0.37 -22.99 7.08
C SER A 457 -1.55 -23.06 8.07
N LYS A 458 -2.77 -23.28 7.58
CA LYS A 458 -3.95 -23.51 8.41
C LYS A 458 -3.82 -24.80 9.22
N GLY A 459 -3.38 -25.89 8.59
CA GLY A 459 -3.17 -27.17 9.25
C GLY A 459 -2.09 -27.15 10.34
N PHE A 460 -1.09 -26.27 10.22
CA PHE A 460 -0.12 -25.99 11.29
C PHE A 460 -0.76 -25.20 12.45
N ALA A 461 -1.46 -24.10 12.16
CA ALA A 461 -2.16 -23.31 13.18
C ALA A 461 -3.21 -24.14 13.94
N ASP A 462 -3.96 -25.00 13.23
CA ASP A 462 -4.91 -25.91 13.85
C ASP A 462 -4.21 -26.92 14.77
N GLN A 463 -3.04 -27.46 14.39
CA GLN A 463 -2.25 -28.34 15.25
C GLN A 463 -1.75 -27.64 16.51
N VAL A 464 -1.37 -26.37 16.38
CA VAL A 464 -1.00 -25.56 17.55
C VAL A 464 -2.20 -25.42 18.47
N ASN A 465 -3.35 -25.02 17.94
CA ASN A 465 -4.58 -24.87 18.73
C ASN A 465 -5.01 -26.18 19.41
N THR A 466 -4.90 -27.33 18.74
CA THR A 466 -5.19 -28.62 19.38
C THR A 466 -4.19 -28.95 20.48
N THR A 467 -2.91 -28.64 20.27
CA THR A 467 -1.88 -28.83 21.31
C THR A 467 -2.18 -27.93 22.53
N LEU A 468 -2.52 -26.67 22.31
CA LEU A 468 -2.93 -25.74 23.37
C LEU A 468 -4.16 -26.25 24.13
N ALA A 469 -5.18 -26.74 23.41
CA ALA A 469 -6.38 -27.30 24.02
C ALA A 469 -6.09 -28.50 24.94
N LEU A 470 -5.06 -29.30 24.62
CA LEU A 470 -4.59 -30.40 25.50
C LEU A 470 -3.84 -29.89 26.74
N LEU A 471 -3.15 -28.75 26.64
CA LEU A 471 -2.37 -28.15 27.73
C LEU A 471 -3.25 -27.34 28.71
N HIS A 472 -4.30 -26.69 28.22
CA HIS A 472 -5.18 -25.79 28.99
C HIS A 472 -5.90 -26.42 30.21
N PRO A 473 -6.47 -27.64 30.17
CA PRO A 473 -7.12 -28.24 31.33
C PRO A 473 -6.15 -28.58 32.49
N ILE A 474 -4.85 -28.73 32.19
CA ILE A 474 -3.82 -29.00 33.20
C ILE A 474 -3.46 -27.73 33.98
N HIS A 475 -3.59 -26.55 33.36
CA HIS A 475 -3.42 -25.27 34.05
C HIS A 475 -4.65 -24.90 34.91
N CYS A 476 -5.86 -25.23 34.46
CA CYS A 476 -7.08 -24.96 35.21
C CYS A 476 -7.28 -25.89 36.43
N SER A 477 -6.65 -27.07 36.42
CA SER A 477 -6.57 -27.94 37.61
C SER A 477 -5.50 -27.45 38.56
N ARG A 478 -5.78 -26.33 39.23
CA ARG A 478 -4.98 -25.84 40.35
C ARG A 478 -4.93 -26.97 41.38
N GLU A 479 -3.78 -27.61 41.54
CA GLU A 479 -3.51 -28.48 42.68
C GLU A 479 -3.66 -27.64 43.95
N ARG A 480 -4.86 -27.59 44.51
CA ARG A 480 -5.05 -27.20 45.90
C ARG A 480 -4.37 -28.28 46.70
N LYS A 481 -3.13 -28.02 47.13
CA LYS A 481 -2.61 -28.64 48.34
C LYS A 481 -3.57 -28.23 49.44
N VAL A 482 -4.52 -29.12 49.74
CA VAL A 482 -5.34 -29.01 50.94
C VAL A 482 -4.38 -29.41 52.05
N ASP A 483 -3.76 -28.42 52.68
CA ASP A 483 -3.09 -28.62 53.96
C ASP A 483 -4.20 -28.94 54.96
N VAL A 484 -4.55 -30.22 55.05
CA VAL A 484 -5.39 -30.73 56.13
C VAL A 484 -4.53 -30.61 57.38
N VAL A 485 -4.68 -29.50 58.11
CA VAL A 485 -4.14 -29.35 59.46
C VAL A 485 -4.83 -30.43 60.29
N PHE A 486 -4.13 -31.54 60.47
CA PHE A 486 -4.60 -32.66 61.28
C PHE A 486 -4.42 -32.26 62.74
N ASP A 487 -5.43 -31.60 63.32
CA ASP A 487 -5.44 -31.24 64.74
C ASP A 487 -5.54 -32.51 65.59
N GLY A 488 -4.37 -33.01 66.03
CA GLY A 488 -4.20 -34.18 66.89
C GLY A 488 -4.84 -34.06 68.29
N THR A 489 -5.44 -32.92 68.60
CA THR A 489 -6.16 -32.63 69.85
C THR A 489 -7.58 -33.22 69.87
N THR A 490 -8.13 -33.62 68.73
CA THR A 490 -9.48 -34.22 68.64
C THR A 490 -9.51 -35.72 68.99
N ILE A 491 -8.38 -36.42 68.85
CA ILE A 491 -8.23 -37.85 69.15
C ILE A 491 -8.44 -38.18 70.64
N PRO A 492 -7.86 -37.45 71.62
CA PRO A 492 -8.09 -37.74 73.04
C PRO A 492 -9.54 -37.48 73.46
N ALA A 493 -10.23 -36.50 72.86
CA ALA A 493 -11.63 -36.20 73.17
C ALA A 493 -12.57 -37.37 72.77
N PHE A 494 -12.34 -37.99 71.61
CA PHE A 494 -13.08 -39.17 71.18
C PHE A 494 -12.81 -40.40 72.07
N MET A 495 -11.57 -40.57 72.54
CA MET A 495 -11.21 -41.67 73.46
C MET A 495 -11.86 -41.52 74.85
N VAL A 496 -11.99 -40.30 75.35
CA VAL A 496 -12.70 -40.02 76.63
C VAL A 496 -14.19 -40.32 76.51
N ILE A 497 -14.82 -39.96 75.39
CA ILE A 497 -16.24 -40.24 75.12
C ILE A 497 -16.49 -41.75 75.00
N LEU A 498 -15.61 -42.49 74.32
CA LEU A 498 -15.66 -43.95 74.22
C LEU A 498 -15.45 -44.63 75.58
N GLY A 499 -14.54 -44.11 76.41
CA GLY A 499 -14.32 -44.59 77.78
C GLY A 499 -15.55 -44.38 78.68
N LEU A 500 -16.21 -43.22 78.57
CA LEU A 500 -17.45 -42.92 79.30
C LEU A 500 -18.61 -43.83 78.86
N LEU A 501 -18.75 -44.08 77.56
CA LEU A 501 -19.73 -45.03 77.01
C LEU A 501 -19.49 -46.46 77.50
N TYR A 502 -18.23 -46.90 77.57
CA TYR A 502 -17.87 -48.22 78.08
C TYR A 502 -18.20 -48.39 79.57
N VAL A 503 -18.02 -47.34 80.37
CA VAL A 503 -18.38 -47.35 81.80
C VAL A 503 -19.89 -47.35 82.01
N LEU A 504 -20.65 -46.61 81.20
CA LEU A 504 -22.12 -46.57 81.25
C LEU A 504 -22.78 -47.87 80.79
N LEU A 505 -22.17 -48.60 79.85
CA LEU A 505 -22.70 -49.86 79.31
C LEU A 505 -22.25 -51.12 80.08
N ARG A 506 -21.53 -50.97 81.21
CA ARG A 506 -21.05 -52.12 81.98
C ARG A 506 -22.20 -52.73 82.82
N PRO A 507 -22.60 -54.00 82.59
CA PRO A 507 -23.74 -54.59 83.27
C PRO A 507 -23.47 -54.82 84.76
N ARG A 508 -24.39 -54.35 85.62
CA ARG A 508 -24.35 -54.59 87.08
C ARG A 508 -24.61 -56.08 87.36
N ARG A 509 -23.69 -56.73 88.09
CA ARG A 509 -23.80 -58.13 88.52
C ARG A 509 -25.07 -58.35 89.36
N THR A 510 -25.83 -59.39 89.03
CA THR A 510 -26.98 -59.88 89.79
C THR A 510 -26.53 -60.53 91.10
N LYS A 511 -27.21 -60.19 92.21
CA LYS A 511 -27.00 -60.84 93.52
C LYS A 511 -27.49 -62.30 93.47
N PRO A 512 -26.81 -63.25 94.14
CA PRO A 512 -27.26 -64.64 94.21
C PRO A 512 -28.49 -64.76 95.13
N LYS A 513 -29.49 -65.55 94.72
CA LYS A 513 -30.57 -66.01 95.62
C LYS A 513 -30.30 -67.46 95.99
N ILE A 514 -30.39 -67.69 97.30
CA ILE A 514 -30.25 -68.96 98.03
C ILE A 514 -31.58 -69.74 97.97
N ASN A 515 -31.43 -71.07 98.01
CA ASN A 515 -32.38 -72.20 98.07
C ASN A 515 -32.75 -72.85 96.74
#